data_AF-A0A0M9EWP4-F1
#
_entry.id   AF-A0A0M9EWP4-F1
#
_cell.length_a   1.000
_cell.length_b   1.000
_cell.length_c   1.000
_cell.angle_alpha   90.00
_cell.angle_beta   90.00
_cell.angle_gamma   90.00
#
_symmetry.space_group_name_H-M   'P 1'
#
loop_
_entity.id
_entity.type
_entity.pdbx_description
1 polymer ?
#
loop_
_entity_poly.entity_id
_entity_poly.type
_entity_poly.pdbx_seq_one_letter_code
_entity_poly.pdbx_strand_id
1 'polypeptide(L)'
;MEHDTKTPQYKTSDPTSFAHESVKKRWPVILTQGIDDVYRAVTKTSDPEKLAEGKKIIEKLAGLKYEVEHDRKLTPIPDDGFTEEIATYNKEIEALGPDAHWYDVPWLFSECYLYRRISSIFRMSEHWKNYDIFARQKMDTFRSSRPAVLELASNYRQLVQQLRADKDSTHDPEAEKALFQEMFEICLWGNATDLSLLTNLTYEDIQKLQGSSARKAAEKNILCNDLPKAYEILKKAQSAGKKERRVDIVLDNAGFELYVDMILAGYLLSAGLATQVVLRPKSIPWFVSDVVPSDFSGLLNAVANPRALYDTPSEDEELQGKKPEPLSEEGEKDLQFLFQEWATFHAEGQLILRPNRYWTYGGSFWRLPAENPELHEELKPAELVIFKGDLNYRKLTADAAWPPTTPFTEALGPLGPSSGVNVLSLRTCKADVVVGLPEGKDEELRQLEGGGGDSGARKWAWNGKWAVVNLSQGH
;
A
#
# COMPACT_ATOMS: atom_id res chain seq x y z
N MET A 1 -8.52 -22.03 9.28
CA MET A 1 -9.98 -21.81 9.08
C MET A 1 -10.45 -22.56 7.83
N GLU A 2 -11.76 -22.73 7.62
CA GLU A 2 -12.33 -23.55 6.53
C GLU A 2 -11.85 -23.16 5.12
N HIS A 3 -11.65 -21.86 4.87
CA HIS A 3 -11.27 -21.32 3.57
C HIS A 3 -9.78 -20.92 3.46
N ASP A 4 -8.94 -21.36 4.41
CA ASP A 4 -7.50 -21.12 4.33
C ASP A 4 -6.80 -22.10 3.39
N THR A 5 -5.64 -21.69 2.90
CA THR A 5 -4.74 -22.58 2.18
C THR A 5 -4.32 -23.75 3.06
N LYS A 6 -4.08 -24.90 2.41
CA LYS A 6 -3.46 -26.07 3.04
C LYS A 6 -1.94 -25.94 3.12
N THR A 7 -1.35 -25.01 2.36
CA THR A 7 0.08 -24.69 2.41
C THR A 7 0.40 -24.04 3.75
N PRO A 8 1.42 -24.51 4.50
CA PRO A 8 1.79 -23.92 5.78
C PRO A 8 2.05 -22.43 5.67
N GLN A 9 1.52 -21.64 6.61
CA GLN A 9 1.76 -20.20 6.69
C GLN A 9 3.07 -19.89 7.41
N TYR A 10 3.68 -18.76 7.09
CA TYR A 10 4.81 -18.25 7.89
C TYR A 10 4.34 -17.97 9.31
N LYS A 11 5.15 -18.42 10.27
CA LYS A 11 4.88 -18.27 11.70
C LYS A 11 5.92 -17.39 12.35
N THR A 12 5.51 -16.70 13.40
CA THR A 12 6.41 -15.89 14.24
C THR A 12 7.49 -16.72 14.96
N SER A 13 7.30 -18.04 15.05
CA SER A 13 8.23 -18.99 15.66
C SER A 13 9.40 -19.39 14.77
N ASP A 14 9.34 -19.17 13.45
CA ASP A 14 10.37 -19.60 12.50
C ASP A 14 11.58 -18.64 12.53
N PRO A 15 12.74 -19.04 13.10
CA PRO A 15 13.91 -18.17 13.21
C PRO A 15 14.55 -17.81 11.86
N THR A 16 14.17 -18.49 10.78
CA THR A 16 14.64 -18.22 9.42
C THR A 16 13.72 -17.28 8.65
N SER A 17 12.57 -16.92 9.20
CA SER A 17 11.58 -16.05 8.57
C SER A 17 11.67 -14.61 9.08
N PHE A 18 11.27 -13.66 8.23
CA PHE A 18 11.08 -12.27 8.60
C PHE A 18 9.97 -12.07 9.64
N ALA A 19 9.04 -13.02 9.77
CA ALA A 19 8.03 -13.04 10.82
C ALA A 19 8.67 -12.96 12.22
N HIS A 20 9.75 -13.72 12.44
CA HIS A 20 10.47 -13.75 13.71
C HIS A 20 11.18 -12.43 14.03
N GLU A 21 11.83 -11.85 13.02
CA GLU A 21 12.44 -10.53 13.13
C GLU A 21 11.38 -9.44 13.37
N SER A 22 10.23 -9.56 12.71
CA SER A 22 9.13 -8.60 12.84
C SER A 22 8.54 -8.59 14.25
N VAL A 23 8.18 -9.76 14.79
CA VAL A 23 7.58 -9.84 16.14
C VAL A 23 8.56 -9.45 17.24
N LYS A 24 9.84 -9.84 17.14
CA LYS A 24 10.82 -9.60 18.22
C LYS A 24 11.44 -8.21 18.19
N LYS A 25 11.52 -7.56 17.02
CA LYS A 25 12.23 -6.28 16.87
C LYS A 25 11.33 -5.18 16.34
N ARG A 26 10.58 -5.43 15.27
CA ARG A 26 9.83 -4.35 14.58
C ARG A 26 8.57 -3.94 15.33
N TRP A 27 7.75 -4.89 15.78
CA TRP A 27 6.49 -4.56 16.47
C TRP A 27 6.70 -3.79 17.78
N PRO A 28 7.69 -4.14 18.65
CA PRO A 28 8.00 -3.33 19.82
C PRO A 28 8.43 -1.89 19.48
N VAL A 29 9.19 -1.71 18.39
CA VAL A 29 9.60 -0.37 17.89
C VAL A 29 8.38 0.42 17.43
N ILE A 30 7.48 -0.19 16.66
CA ILE A 30 6.23 0.45 16.18
C ILE A 30 5.37 0.89 17.37
N LEU A 31 5.18 0.03 18.36
CA LEU A 31 4.43 0.38 19.57
C LEU A 31 5.10 1.50 20.36
N THR A 32 6.43 1.51 20.44
CA THR A 32 7.20 2.58 21.09
C THR A 32 7.00 3.92 20.37
N GLN A 33 7.05 3.92 19.04
CA GLN A 33 6.81 5.11 18.23
C GLN A 33 5.37 5.62 18.38
N GLY A 34 4.38 4.71 18.40
CA GLY A 34 2.98 5.07 18.66
C GLY A 34 2.76 5.64 20.06
N ILE A 35 3.46 5.10 21.09
CA ILE A 35 3.43 5.65 22.45
C ILE A 35 4.02 7.07 22.48
N ASP A 36 5.16 7.29 21.82
CA ASP A 36 5.78 8.63 21.73
C ASP A 36 4.86 9.63 21.02
N ASP A 37 4.18 9.20 19.95
CA ASP A 37 3.23 10.03 19.22
C ASP A 37 2.05 10.47 20.11
N VAL A 38 1.42 9.51 20.80
CA VAL A 38 0.31 9.81 21.73
C VAL A 38 0.80 10.70 22.87
N TYR A 39 1.99 10.44 23.41
CA TYR A 39 2.58 11.27 24.46
C TYR A 39 2.71 12.73 24.02
N ARG A 40 3.23 12.98 22.82
CA ARG A 40 3.33 14.34 22.25
C ARG A 40 1.97 14.99 22.05
N ALA A 41 0.96 14.25 21.60
CA ALA A 41 -0.38 14.80 21.44
C ALA A 41 -1.04 15.11 22.80
N VAL A 42 -0.80 14.27 23.81
CA VAL A 42 -1.32 14.45 25.18
C VAL A 42 -0.69 15.67 25.86
N THR A 43 0.61 15.93 25.67
CA THR A 43 1.26 17.10 26.28
C THR A 43 0.82 18.43 25.66
N LYS A 44 0.27 18.41 24.45
CA LYS A 44 -0.27 19.59 23.76
C LYS A 44 -1.73 19.91 24.13
N THR A 45 -2.43 19.01 24.83
CA THR A 45 -3.82 19.27 25.24
C THR A 45 -3.90 19.99 26.58
N SER A 46 -4.81 20.95 26.69
CA SER A 46 -5.14 21.65 27.94
C SER A 46 -6.41 21.12 28.63
N ASP A 47 -7.13 20.20 27.99
CA ASP A 47 -8.36 19.59 28.51
C ASP A 47 -8.01 18.49 29.54
N PRO A 48 -8.46 18.62 30.81
CA PRO A 48 -8.13 17.66 31.87
C PRO A 48 -8.65 16.23 31.61
N GLU A 49 -9.84 16.09 31.01
CA GLU A 49 -10.47 14.80 30.75
C GLU A 49 -9.76 14.09 29.59
N LYS A 50 -9.50 14.84 28.50
CA LYS A 50 -8.72 14.33 27.36
C LYS A 50 -7.30 13.96 27.77
N LEU A 51 -6.66 14.73 28.65
CA LEU A 51 -5.33 14.45 29.17
C LEU A 51 -5.32 13.16 30.02
N ALA A 52 -6.29 13.02 30.92
CA ALA A 52 -6.42 11.83 31.76
C ALA A 52 -6.68 10.56 30.92
N GLU A 53 -7.56 10.64 29.91
CA GLU A 53 -7.83 9.53 29.00
C GLU A 53 -6.60 9.18 28.15
N GLY A 54 -5.89 10.19 27.63
CA GLY A 54 -4.67 9.98 26.84
C GLY A 54 -3.56 9.27 27.62
N LYS A 55 -3.41 9.57 28.92
CA LYS A 55 -2.50 8.82 29.81
C LYS A 55 -2.88 7.33 29.93
N LYS A 56 -4.19 7.01 30.01
CA LYS A 56 -4.67 5.62 30.02
C LYS A 56 -4.43 4.92 28.69
N ILE A 57 -4.50 5.63 27.57
CA ILE A 57 -4.16 5.08 26.25
C ILE A 57 -2.68 4.71 26.19
N ILE A 58 -1.79 5.59 26.66
CA ILE A 58 -0.34 5.29 26.76
C ILE A 58 -0.10 4.03 27.60
N GLU A 59 -0.77 3.92 28.75
CA GLU A 59 -0.68 2.73 29.62
C GLU A 59 -1.13 1.45 28.89
N LYS A 60 -2.26 1.50 28.17
CA LYS A 60 -2.76 0.35 27.39
C LYS A 60 -1.81 -0.04 26.25
N LEU A 61 -1.23 0.93 25.54
CA LEU A 61 -0.24 0.66 24.48
C LEU A 61 1.05 0.06 25.06
N ALA A 62 1.52 0.57 26.21
CA ALA A 62 2.67 0.00 26.92
C ALA A 62 2.39 -1.43 27.41
N GLY A 63 1.16 -1.71 27.86
CA GLY A 63 0.70 -3.06 28.19
C GLY A 63 0.74 -4.01 26.99
N LEU A 64 0.22 -3.57 25.83
CA LEU A 64 0.30 -4.34 24.58
C LEU A 64 1.75 -4.59 24.14
N LYS A 65 2.63 -3.59 24.28
CA LYS A 65 4.07 -3.76 24.01
C LYS A 65 4.69 -4.80 24.93
N TYR A 66 4.37 -4.75 26.22
CA TYR A 66 4.83 -5.74 27.19
C TYR A 66 4.34 -7.15 26.83
N GLU A 67 3.07 -7.28 26.40
CA GLU A 67 2.51 -8.55 25.94
C GLU A 67 3.32 -9.16 24.78
N VAL A 68 3.65 -8.35 23.77
CA VAL A 68 4.44 -8.79 22.60
C VAL A 68 5.86 -9.16 23.01
N GLU A 69 6.57 -8.31 23.74
CA GLU A 69 7.99 -8.53 24.10
C GLU A 69 8.21 -9.75 25.01
N HIS A 70 7.21 -10.08 25.83
CA HIS A 70 7.29 -11.19 26.79
C HIS A 70 6.50 -12.41 26.34
N ASP A 71 6.21 -12.50 25.05
CA ASP A 71 5.54 -13.64 24.44
C ASP A 71 4.28 -14.07 25.21
N ARG A 72 3.40 -13.12 25.51
CA ARG A 72 2.16 -13.41 26.23
C ARG A 72 1.14 -14.09 25.32
N LYS A 73 0.13 -14.70 25.94
CA LYS A 73 -1.00 -15.29 25.23
C LYS A 73 -1.80 -14.21 24.51
N LEU A 74 -2.28 -14.51 23.31
CA LEU A 74 -3.27 -13.68 22.63
C LEU A 74 -4.58 -13.71 23.42
N THR A 75 -5.25 -12.56 23.52
CA THR A 75 -6.48 -12.39 24.28
C THR A 75 -7.63 -11.91 23.39
N PRO A 76 -8.88 -12.28 23.68
CA PRO A 76 -10.03 -11.76 22.93
C PRO A 76 -10.05 -10.23 22.90
N ILE A 77 -10.35 -9.66 21.74
CA ILE A 77 -10.53 -8.22 21.59
C ILE A 77 -11.92 -7.87 22.15
N PRO A 78 -12.03 -6.84 23.02
CA PRO A 78 -13.32 -6.34 23.47
C PRO A 78 -14.16 -5.80 22.31
N ASP A 79 -15.49 -5.86 22.46
CA ASP A 79 -16.39 -5.23 21.50
C ASP A 79 -16.25 -3.70 21.56
N ASP A 80 -15.92 -3.09 20.42
CA ASP A 80 -15.74 -1.65 20.25
C ASP A 80 -16.79 -1.04 19.31
N GLY A 81 -17.89 -1.76 19.08
CA GLY A 81 -19.00 -1.35 18.21
C GLY A 81 -18.94 -1.94 16.79
N PHE A 82 -17.88 -2.69 16.46
CA PHE A 82 -17.76 -3.46 15.22
C PHE A 82 -17.82 -4.96 15.51
N THR A 83 -18.93 -5.38 16.12
CA THR A 83 -19.12 -6.72 16.71
C THR A 83 -18.82 -7.87 15.75
N GLU A 84 -19.23 -7.78 14.48
CA GLU A 84 -19.01 -8.86 13.49
C GLU A 84 -17.52 -9.05 13.15
N GLU A 85 -16.77 -7.96 13.00
CA GLU A 85 -15.33 -8.04 12.75
C GLU A 85 -14.60 -8.55 13.98
N ILE A 86 -14.96 -8.06 15.18
CA ILE A 86 -14.39 -8.53 16.45
C ILE A 86 -14.65 -10.02 16.63
N ALA A 87 -15.86 -10.49 16.31
CA ALA A 87 -16.21 -11.91 16.37
C ALA A 87 -15.32 -12.76 15.46
N THR A 88 -15.00 -12.27 14.25
CA THR A 88 -14.08 -12.95 13.33
C THR A 88 -12.68 -13.08 13.92
N TYR A 89 -12.12 -12.01 14.51
CA TYR A 89 -10.81 -12.08 15.19
C TYR A 89 -10.85 -13.04 16.39
N ASN A 90 -11.87 -12.95 17.24
CA ASN A 90 -11.96 -13.77 18.43
C ASN A 90 -12.16 -15.26 18.11
N LYS A 91 -12.91 -15.57 17.04
CA LYS A 91 -13.03 -16.94 16.50
C LYS A 91 -11.67 -17.49 16.04
N GLU A 92 -10.83 -16.66 15.42
CA GLU A 92 -9.50 -17.08 14.97
C GLU A 92 -8.55 -17.30 16.17
N ILE A 93 -8.60 -16.46 17.20
CA ILE A 93 -7.87 -16.68 18.47
C ILE A 93 -8.30 -18.00 19.12
N GLU A 94 -9.60 -18.26 19.19
CA GLU A 94 -10.13 -19.52 19.73
C GLU A 94 -9.65 -20.73 18.92
N ALA A 95 -9.63 -20.62 17.59
CA ALA A 95 -9.17 -21.68 16.70
C ALA A 95 -7.66 -21.96 16.81
N LEU A 96 -6.85 -20.96 17.18
CA LEU A 96 -5.41 -21.15 17.47
C LEU A 96 -5.18 -21.89 18.79
N GLY A 97 -6.18 -21.94 19.67
CA GLY A 97 -6.15 -22.66 20.93
C GLY A 97 -5.61 -21.85 22.11
N PRO A 98 -5.70 -22.41 23.34
CA PRO A 98 -5.40 -21.70 24.58
C PRO A 98 -3.92 -21.35 24.79
N ASP A 99 -3.04 -21.91 23.96
CA ASP A 99 -1.59 -21.68 23.98
C ASP A 99 -1.11 -20.89 22.75
N ALA A 100 -2.01 -20.08 22.14
CA ALA A 100 -1.64 -19.12 21.11
C ALA A 100 -0.85 -17.95 21.72
N HIS A 101 0.46 -17.94 21.48
CA HIS A 101 1.42 -16.97 22.00
C HIS A 101 2.01 -16.12 20.86
N TRP A 102 2.37 -14.85 21.14
CA TRP A 102 2.86 -13.91 20.11
C TRP A 102 4.01 -14.47 19.25
N TYR A 103 4.89 -15.29 19.82
CA TYR A 103 6.04 -15.89 19.14
C TYR A 103 5.74 -17.26 18.51
N ASP A 104 4.52 -17.79 18.56
CA ASP A 104 4.13 -19.01 17.82
C ASP A 104 2.70 -18.96 17.28
N VAL A 105 2.46 -18.05 16.34
CA VAL A 105 1.19 -17.90 15.62
C VAL A 105 1.43 -17.53 14.15
N PRO A 106 0.44 -17.74 13.25
CA PRO A 106 0.54 -17.26 11.88
C PRO A 106 0.86 -15.76 11.83
N TRP A 107 1.86 -15.40 11.03
CA TRP A 107 2.39 -14.04 11.00
C TRP A 107 1.35 -13.03 10.49
N LEU A 108 0.70 -13.33 9.36
CA LEU A 108 -0.36 -12.48 8.81
C LEU A 108 -1.44 -12.14 9.85
N PHE A 109 -2.00 -13.16 10.51
CA PHE A 109 -3.05 -12.97 11.49
C PHE A 109 -2.58 -12.13 12.68
N SER A 110 -1.44 -12.49 13.27
CA SER A 110 -0.93 -11.82 14.47
C SER A 110 -0.54 -10.36 14.25
N GLU A 111 0.00 -10.03 13.07
CA GLU A 111 0.28 -8.65 12.69
C GLU A 111 -1.02 -7.84 12.50
N CYS A 112 -2.03 -8.42 11.84
CA CYS A 112 -3.35 -7.80 11.72
C CYS A 112 -4.00 -7.60 13.11
N TYR A 113 -3.90 -8.61 13.98
CA TYR A 113 -4.40 -8.58 15.35
C TYR A 113 -3.74 -7.48 16.18
N LEU A 114 -2.42 -7.26 16.03
CA LEU A 114 -1.71 -6.15 16.67
C LEU A 114 -2.34 -4.79 16.33
N TYR A 115 -2.52 -4.48 15.05
CA TYR A 115 -3.12 -3.22 14.62
C TYR A 115 -4.60 -3.12 15.02
N ARG A 116 -5.32 -4.26 15.04
CA ARG A 116 -6.71 -4.28 15.50
C ARG A 116 -6.83 -3.99 17.01
N ARG A 117 -5.92 -4.51 17.84
CA ARG A 117 -5.81 -4.20 19.28
C ARG A 117 -5.49 -2.72 19.49
N ILE A 118 -4.54 -2.17 18.74
CA ILE A 118 -4.23 -0.72 18.75
C ILE A 118 -5.49 0.08 18.43
N SER A 119 -6.17 -0.21 17.32
CA SER A 119 -7.37 0.52 16.91
C SER A 119 -8.49 0.45 17.96
N SER A 120 -8.69 -0.72 18.59
CA SER A 120 -9.69 -0.92 19.64
C SER A 120 -9.43 -0.03 20.86
N ILE A 121 -8.16 0.16 21.27
CA ILE A 121 -7.79 1.05 22.38
C ILE A 121 -8.33 2.47 22.14
N PHE A 122 -8.19 2.99 20.91
CA PHE A 122 -8.73 4.29 20.54
C PHE A 122 -10.25 4.25 20.38
N ARG A 123 -10.82 3.24 19.72
CA ARG A 123 -12.28 3.22 19.47
C ARG A 123 -13.12 3.14 20.73
N MET A 124 -12.59 2.52 21.78
CA MET A 124 -13.22 2.48 23.11
C MET A 124 -13.05 3.78 23.93
N SER A 125 -12.29 4.76 23.44
CA SER A 125 -12.12 6.06 24.09
C SER A 125 -13.21 7.06 23.67
N GLU A 126 -13.39 8.12 24.44
CA GLU A 126 -14.33 9.21 24.16
C GLU A 126 -13.65 10.35 23.39
N HIS A 127 -12.55 10.89 23.91
CA HIS A 127 -11.89 12.09 23.38
C HIS A 127 -10.81 11.78 22.32
N TRP A 128 -10.38 10.51 22.23
CA TRP A 128 -9.34 10.04 21.30
C TRP A 128 -9.88 9.08 20.24
N LYS A 129 -11.21 8.92 20.16
CA LYS A 129 -11.87 7.90 19.31
C LYS A 129 -11.36 7.87 17.88
N ASN A 130 -11.15 9.05 17.29
CA ASN A 130 -10.76 9.22 15.88
C ASN A 130 -9.28 9.57 15.71
N TYR A 131 -8.46 9.48 16.76
CA TYR A 131 -7.04 9.76 16.67
C TYR A 131 -6.35 8.68 15.82
N ASP A 132 -5.60 9.12 14.80
CA ASP A 132 -4.69 8.28 14.02
C ASP A 132 -3.27 8.50 14.54
N ILE A 133 -2.74 7.51 15.27
CA ILE A 133 -1.40 7.54 15.85
C ILE A 133 -0.27 7.57 14.83
N PHE A 134 -0.58 7.40 13.54
CA PHE A 134 0.39 7.36 12.46
C PHE A 134 0.27 8.58 11.52
N ALA A 135 -0.76 9.41 11.66
CA ALA A 135 -1.03 10.52 10.74
C ALA A 135 0.14 11.52 10.63
N ARG A 136 0.81 11.84 11.74
CA ARG A 136 1.98 12.72 11.73
C ARG A 136 3.10 12.14 10.87
N GLN A 137 3.49 10.89 11.14
CA GLN A 137 4.55 10.21 10.39
C GLN A 137 4.25 10.11 8.89
N LYS A 138 2.99 9.83 8.51
CA LYS A 138 2.55 9.79 7.12
C LYS A 138 2.76 11.15 6.42
N MET A 139 2.34 12.24 7.07
CA MET A 139 2.48 13.59 6.51
C MET A 139 3.94 14.06 6.47
N ASP A 140 4.75 13.76 7.48
CA ASP A 140 6.18 14.10 7.49
C ASP A 140 6.93 13.37 6.36
N THR A 141 6.57 12.11 6.11
CA THR A 141 7.14 11.33 4.99
C THR A 141 6.75 11.94 3.64
N PHE A 142 5.51 12.42 3.49
CA PHE A 142 5.11 13.15 2.28
C PHE A 142 5.89 14.44 2.10
N ARG A 143 5.96 15.25 3.16
CA ARG A 143 6.67 16.54 3.19
C ARG A 143 8.15 16.38 2.81
N SER A 144 8.81 15.36 3.33
CA SER A 144 10.23 15.07 3.01
C SER A 144 10.46 14.63 1.56
N SER A 145 9.41 14.19 0.86
CA SER A 145 9.46 13.81 -0.56
C SER A 145 9.29 15.00 -1.52
N ARG A 146 9.40 16.24 -1.03
CA ARG A 146 9.18 17.49 -1.79
C ARG A 146 9.82 17.50 -3.19
N PRO A 147 11.11 17.16 -3.39
CA PRO A 147 11.70 17.22 -4.73
C PRO A 147 10.99 16.31 -5.73
N ALA A 148 10.71 15.07 -5.32
CA ALA A 148 10.01 14.10 -6.15
C ALA A 148 8.56 14.50 -6.44
N VAL A 149 7.87 15.07 -5.44
CA VAL A 149 6.50 15.59 -5.59
C VAL A 149 6.44 16.71 -6.63
N LEU A 150 7.36 17.68 -6.57
CA LEU A 150 7.36 18.81 -7.49
C LEU A 150 7.75 18.38 -8.92
N GLU A 151 8.72 17.50 -9.06
CA GLU A 151 9.13 16.95 -10.35
C GLU A 151 7.98 16.23 -11.05
N LEU A 152 7.31 15.30 -10.32
CA LEU A 152 6.16 14.58 -10.85
C LEU A 152 4.98 15.49 -11.18
N ALA A 153 4.73 16.52 -10.38
CA ALA A 153 3.67 17.48 -10.65
C ALA A 153 3.89 18.21 -11.99
N SER A 154 5.13 18.65 -12.23
CA SER A 154 5.50 19.30 -13.48
C SER A 154 5.36 18.37 -14.67
N ASN A 155 5.88 17.15 -14.55
CA ASN A 155 5.89 16.17 -15.63
C ASN A 155 4.48 15.67 -15.95
N TYR A 156 3.64 15.47 -14.94
CA TYR A 156 2.23 15.15 -15.14
C TYR A 156 1.47 16.27 -15.84
N ARG A 157 1.69 17.54 -15.45
CA ARG A 157 1.06 18.69 -16.12
C ARG A 157 1.38 18.71 -17.61
N GLN A 158 2.66 18.53 -17.95
CA GLN A 158 3.12 18.47 -19.34
C GLN A 158 2.49 17.30 -20.10
N LEU A 159 2.48 16.10 -19.52
CA LEU A 159 1.86 14.92 -20.10
C LEU A 159 0.36 15.14 -20.39
N VAL A 160 -0.41 15.64 -19.42
CA VAL A 160 -1.86 15.86 -19.62
C VAL A 160 -2.12 16.92 -20.69
N GLN A 161 -1.31 17.99 -20.74
CA GLN A 161 -1.41 19.00 -21.79
C GLN A 161 -1.14 18.40 -23.18
N GLN A 162 -0.13 17.52 -23.29
CA GLN A 162 0.16 16.80 -24.53
C GLN A 162 -0.99 15.88 -24.94
N LEU A 163 -1.50 15.05 -24.02
CA LEU A 163 -2.64 14.15 -24.28
C LEU A 163 -3.90 14.90 -24.74
N ARG A 164 -4.11 16.13 -24.24
CA ARG A 164 -5.23 16.98 -24.66
C ARG A 164 -5.03 17.58 -26.05
N ALA A 165 -3.81 18.05 -26.35
CA ALA A 165 -3.48 18.63 -27.65
C ALA A 165 -3.55 17.58 -28.77
N ASP A 166 -3.15 16.34 -28.46
CA ASP A 166 -3.01 15.24 -29.41
C ASP A 166 -4.21 14.27 -29.38
N LYS A 167 -5.36 14.68 -28.85
CA LYS A 167 -6.52 13.77 -28.64
C LYS A 167 -6.99 13.03 -29.89
N ASP A 168 -6.80 13.61 -31.08
CA ASP A 168 -7.17 13.03 -32.37
C ASP A 168 -5.95 12.46 -33.15
N SER A 169 -4.76 12.53 -32.58
CA SER A 169 -3.51 12.02 -33.16
C SER A 169 -3.33 10.54 -32.85
N THR A 170 -2.92 9.75 -33.84
CA THR A 170 -2.41 8.39 -33.59
C THR A 170 -1.01 8.48 -32.98
N HIS A 171 -0.89 8.12 -31.71
CA HIS A 171 0.41 7.94 -31.06
C HIS A 171 1.07 6.63 -31.50
N ASP A 172 2.39 6.58 -31.38
CA ASP A 172 3.17 5.36 -31.54
C ASP A 172 2.77 4.35 -30.45
N PRO A 173 2.24 3.16 -30.81
CA PRO A 173 1.81 2.15 -29.85
C PRO A 173 2.91 1.71 -28.88
N GLU A 174 4.17 1.69 -29.33
CA GLU A 174 5.29 1.32 -28.46
C GLU A 174 5.59 2.42 -27.44
N ALA A 175 5.40 3.70 -27.81
CA ALA A 175 5.55 4.82 -26.90
C ALA A 175 4.42 4.86 -25.86
N GLU A 176 3.17 4.57 -26.24
CA GLU A 176 2.05 4.43 -25.29
C GLU A 176 2.30 3.32 -24.27
N LYS A 177 2.77 2.16 -24.74
CA LYS A 177 3.08 1.01 -23.89
C LYS A 177 4.24 1.31 -22.95
N ALA A 178 5.27 2.00 -23.42
CA ALA A 178 6.38 2.44 -22.59
C ALA A 178 5.95 3.43 -21.51
N LEU A 179 5.11 4.42 -21.85
CA LEU A 179 4.55 5.37 -20.88
C LEU A 179 3.72 4.64 -19.82
N PHE A 180 2.89 3.69 -20.24
CA PHE A 180 2.13 2.86 -19.32
C PHE A 180 3.04 2.13 -18.32
N GLN A 181 4.11 1.50 -18.82
CA GLN A 181 5.07 0.80 -17.96
C GLN A 181 5.71 1.74 -16.95
N GLU A 182 6.17 2.92 -17.38
CA GLU A 182 6.82 3.90 -16.52
C GLU A 182 5.87 4.40 -15.41
N MET A 183 4.63 4.73 -15.76
CA MET A 183 3.61 5.14 -14.77
C MET A 183 3.34 4.05 -13.73
N PHE A 184 3.29 2.78 -14.14
CA PHE A 184 3.10 1.65 -13.23
C PHE A 184 4.35 1.34 -12.41
N GLU A 185 5.55 1.53 -12.94
CA GLU A 185 6.80 1.31 -12.22
C GLU A 185 7.04 2.39 -11.15
N ILE A 186 6.70 3.65 -11.42
CA ILE A 186 6.71 4.72 -10.40
C ILE A 186 5.75 4.36 -9.25
N CYS A 187 4.57 3.85 -9.58
CA CYS A 187 3.60 3.36 -8.60
C CYS A 187 4.09 2.11 -7.83
N LEU A 188 4.81 1.20 -8.49
CA LEU A 188 5.39 -0.01 -7.89
C LEU A 188 6.47 0.30 -6.86
N TRP A 189 7.36 1.26 -7.18
CA TRP A 189 8.49 1.61 -6.32
C TRP A 189 8.11 2.65 -5.26
N GLY A 190 7.13 3.51 -5.53
CA GLY A 190 6.66 4.52 -4.59
C GLY A 190 7.81 5.38 -4.08
N ASN A 191 8.02 5.42 -2.76
CA ASN A 191 9.11 6.20 -2.15
C ASN A 191 10.52 5.65 -2.48
N ALA A 192 10.62 4.43 -3.01
CA ALA A 192 11.89 3.86 -3.49
C ALA A 192 12.18 4.18 -4.96
N THR A 193 11.34 4.99 -5.62
CA THR A 193 11.55 5.40 -7.01
C THR A 193 12.79 6.28 -7.14
N ASP A 194 13.68 5.93 -8.06
CA ASP A 194 14.83 6.75 -8.42
C ASP A 194 14.33 8.05 -9.10
N LEU A 195 14.81 9.21 -8.65
CA LEU A 195 14.42 10.51 -9.23
C LEU A 195 14.62 10.57 -10.75
N SER A 196 15.60 9.83 -11.30
CA SER A 196 15.84 9.75 -12.75
C SER A 196 14.73 9.04 -13.54
N LEU A 197 13.85 8.29 -12.86
CA LEU A 197 12.63 7.71 -13.45
C LEU A 197 11.46 8.70 -13.45
N LEU A 198 11.54 9.79 -12.68
CA LEU A 198 10.46 10.76 -12.60
C LEU A 198 10.50 11.76 -13.76
N THR A 199 11.64 11.90 -14.44
CA THR A 199 11.91 12.95 -15.42
C THR A 199 11.33 12.70 -16.82
N ASN A 200 10.72 11.53 -17.07
CA ASN A 200 10.50 11.06 -18.45
C ASN A 200 9.05 10.67 -18.76
N LEU A 201 8.09 11.53 -18.41
CA LEU A 201 6.67 11.19 -18.58
C LEU A 201 6.04 11.67 -19.89
N THR A 202 6.79 12.29 -20.79
CA THR A 202 6.27 12.73 -22.10
C THR A 202 6.59 11.72 -23.21
N TYR A 203 5.78 11.67 -24.27
CA TYR A 203 6.05 10.78 -25.40
C TYR A 203 7.40 11.07 -26.07
N GLU A 204 7.77 12.35 -26.17
CA GLU A 204 9.05 12.75 -26.77
C GLU A 204 10.25 12.28 -25.94
N ASP A 205 10.15 12.38 -24.61
CA ASP A 205 11.23 11.94 -23.72
C ASP A 205 11.35 10.43 -23.74
N ILE A 206 10.24 9.71 -23.67
CA ILE A 206 10.21 8.24 -23.74
C ILE A 206 10.83 7.72 -25.03
N GLN A 207 10.56 8.36 -26.17
CA GLN A 207 11.19 8.01 -27.44
C GLN A 207 12.71 8.24 -27.41
N LYS A 208 13.18 9.33 -26.79
CA LYS A 208 14.63 9.60 -26.61
C LYS A 208 15.29 8.63 -25.63
N LEU A 209 14.51 8.03 -24.73
CA LEU A 209 14.98 7.13 -23.67
C LEU A 209 14.89 5.65 -24.00
N GLN A 210 14.43 5.28 -25.19
CA GLN A 210 14.56 3.90 -25.68
C GLN A 210 16.03 3.47 -25.63
N GLY A 211 16.41 2.77 -24.56
CA GLY A 211 17.78 2.32 -24.30
C GLY A 211 18.49 2.90 -23.07
N SER A 212 17.86 3.78 -22.28
CA SER A 212 18.49 4.43 -21.11
C SER A 212 18.93 3.45 -20.02
N SER A 213 20.01 3.80 -19.32
CA SER A 213 20.58 2.98 -18.24
C SER A 213 19.71 2.95 -16.99
N ALA A 214 18.99 4.04 -16.68
CA ALA A 214 18.13 4.18 -15.51
C ALA A 214 16.92 3.23 -15.56
N ARG A 215 16.21 3.20 -16.70
CA ARG A 215 15.09 2.27 -16.92
C ARG A 215 15.52 0.81 -16.83
N LYS A 216 16.63 0.46 -17.51
CA LYS A 216 17.22 -0.89 -17.43
C LYS A 216 17.69 -1.25 -16.02
N ALA A 217 18.03 -0.29 -15.17
CA ALA A 217 18.44 -0.56 -13.80
C ALA A 217 17.23 -0.85 -12.89
N ALA A 218 16.14 -0.09 -13.06
CA ALA A 218 14.88 -0.32 -12.33
C ALA A 218 14.23 -1.65 -12.73
N GLU A 219 14.16 -1.93 -14.04
CA GLU A 219 13.62 -3.19 -14.58
C GLU A 219 14.39 -4.43 -14.09
N LYS A 220 15.71 -4.32 -13.86
CA LYS A 220 16.53 -5.44 -13.35
C LYS A 220 16.10 -5.95 -11.99
N ASN A 221 15.51 -5.08 -11.16
CA ASN A 221 15.04 -5.46 -9.84
C ASN A 221 13.60 -5.98 -9.84
N ILE A 222 12.92 -5.99 -10.99
CA ILE A 222 11.59 -6.57 -11.17
C ILE A 222 11.76 -8.03 -11.62
N LEU A 223 11.55 -8.98 -10.71
CA LEU A 223 11.82 -10.41 -10.91
C LEU A 223 10.80 -11.10 -11.83
N CYS A 224 9.57 -10.58 -11.85
CA CYS A 224 8.48 -11.00 -12.73
C CYS A 224 7.73 -9.74 -13.18
N ASN A 225 7.48 -9.58 -14.48
CA ASN A 225 6.85 -8.38 -15.00
C ASN A 225 5.69 -8.68 -15.96
N ASP A 226 4.48 -8.70 -15.42
CA ASP A 226 3.24 -8.85 -16.19
C ASP A 226 2.60 -7.51 -16.64
N LEU A 227 3.27 -6.36 -16.45
CA LEU A 227 2.76 -5.06 -16.93
C LEU A 227 2.41 -5.04 -18.42
N PRO A 228 3.18 -5.66 -19.34
CA PRO A 228 2.79 -5.72 -20.74
C PRO A 228 1.41 -6.35 -20.94
N LYS A 229 1.07 -7.40 -20.19
CA LYS A 229 -0.24 -8.07 -20.29
C LYS A 229 -1.35 -7.22 -19.68
N ALA A 230 -1.07 -6.49 -18.60
CA ALA A 230 -2.04 -5.56 -18.01
C ALA A 230 -2.39 -4.41 -18.97
N TYR A 231 -1.41 -3.88 -19.70
CA TYR A 231 -1.64 -2.88 -20.76
C TYR A 231 -2.59 -3.43 -21.84
N GLU A 232 -2.35 -4.65 -22.33
CA GLU A 232 -3.21 -5.25 -23.37
C GLU A 232 -4.67 -5.40 -22.90
N ILE A 233 -4.93 -5.68 -21.62
CA ILE A 233 -6.30 -5.76 -21.07
C ILE A 233 -7.01 -4.41 -21.20
N LEU A 234 -6.38 -3.34 -20.69
CA LEU A 234 -6.97 -2.00 -20.71
C LEU A 234 -7.09 -1.46 -22.16
N LYS A 235 -6.08 -1.71 -22.99
CA LYS A 235 -6.09 -1.29 -24.40
C LYS A 235 -7.17 -2.02 -25.19
N LYS A 236 -7.35 -3.33 -24.97
CA LYS A 236 -8.44 -4.10 -25.58
C LYS A 236 -9.81 -3.56 -25.17
N ALA A 237 -10.01 -3.23 -23.89
CA ALA A 237 -11.24 -2.63 -23.40
C ALA A 237 -11.50 -1.26 -24.04
N GLN A 238 -10.46 -0.43 -24.17
CA GLN A 238 -10.51 0.87 -24.84
C GLN A 238 -10.89 0.73 -26.33
N SER A 239 -10.16 -0.10 -27.09
CA SER A 239 -10.38 -0.32 -28.53
C SER A 239 -11.72 -0.98 -28.85
N ALA A 240 -12.26 -1.80 -27.93
CA ALA A 240 -13.61 -2.36 -28.04
C ALA A 240 -14.72 -1.31 -27.81
N GLY A 241 -14.38 -0.07 -27.43
CA GLY A 241 -15.34 0.97 -27.16
C GLY A 241 -16.23 0.69 -25.94
N LYS A 242 -15.75 -0.12 -24.98
CA LYS A 242 -16.48 -0.38 -23.74
C LYS A 242 -16.80 0.95 -23.05
N LYS A 243 -18.08 1.16 -22.73
CA LYS A 243 -18.57 2.42 -22.12
C LYS A 243 -18.05 2.61 -20.69
N GLU A 244 -17.93 1.52 -19.95
CA GLU A 244 -17.39 1.48 -18.60
C GLU A 244 -16.11 0.65 -18.62
N ARG A 245 -15.01 1.27 -18.18
CA ARG A 245 -13.68 0.67 -18.05
C ARG A 245 -13.15 1.04 -16.68
N ARG A 246 -13.61 0.33 -15.65
CA ARG A 246 -13.28 0.63 -14.26
C ARG A 246 -11.95 -0.02 -13.88
N VAL A 247 -11.09 0.74 -13.23
CA VAL A 247 -9.88 0.22 -12.58
C VAL A 247 -10.00 0.44 -11.08
N ASP A 248 -9.73 -0.59 -10.31
CA ASP A 248 -9.76 -0.53 -8.85
C ASP A 248 -8.33 -0.57 -8.31
N ILE A 249 -8.01 0.25 -7.31
CA ILE A 249 -6.70 0.26 -6.65
C ILE A 249 -6.90 0.01 -5.16
N VAL A 250 -6.53 -1.19 -4.70
CA VAL A 250 -6.45 -1.54 -3.28
C VAL A 250 -5.13 -1.00 -2.75
N LEU A 251 -5.25 0.11 -2.03
CA LEU A 251 -4.12 0.96 -1.63
C LEU A 251 -3.25 0.30 -0.56
N ASP A 252 -1.97 0.67 -0.56
CA ASP A 252 -0.99 0.37 0.49
C ASP A 252 -0.75 1.65 1.30
N ASN A 253 0.39 2.34 1.11
CA ASN A 253 0.83 3.44 1.97
C ASN A 253 0.30 4.82 1.55
N ALA A 254 0.11 5.67 2.55
CA ALA A 254 -0.10 7.11 2.42
C ALA A 254 1.20 7.85 2.07
N GLY A 255 1.10 9.18 2.02
CA GLY A 255 2.21 10.05 1.68
C GLY A 255 2.57 9.96 0.20
N PHE A 256 3.86 9.82 -0.11
CA PHE A 256 4.31 9.85 -1.51
C PHE A 256 3.80 8.65 -2.33
N GLU A 257 3.58 7.48 -1.72
CA GLU A 257 2.97 6.35 -2.43
C GLU A 257 1.52 6.64 -2.86
N LEU A 258 0.67 7.14 -1.95
CA LEU A 258 -0.69 7.58 -2.32
C LEU A 258 -0.67 8.70 -3.37
N TYR A 259 0.31 9.61 -3.31
CA TYR A 259 0.47 10.65 -4.33
C TYR A 259 0.77 10.05 -5.71
N VAL A 260 1.67 9.07 -5.82
CA VAL A 260 1.93 8.43 -7.12
C VAL A 260 0.76 7.55 -7.58
N ASP A 261 0.01 6.95 -6.66
CA ASP A 261 -1.23 6.22 -6.99
C ASP A 261 -2.29 7.18 -7.59
N MET A 262 -2.37 8.42 -7.10
CA MET A 262 -3.22 9.48 -7.64
C MET A 262 -2.77 9.99 -9.01
N ILE A 263 -1.45 10.09 -9.21
CA ILE A 263 -0.85 10.40 -10.52
C ILE A 263 -1.19 9.29 -11.53
N LEU A 264 -1.06 8.02 -11.13
CA LEU A 264 -1.44 6.88 -11.97
C LEU A 264 -2.94 6.90 -12.30
N ALA A 265 -3.80 7.14 -11.32
CA ALA A 265 -5.25 7.24 -11.52
C ALA A 265 -5.60 8.36 -12.52
N GLY A 266 -4.99 9.54 -12.36
CA GLY A 266 -5.17 10.66 -13.26
C GLY A 266 -4.69 10.37 -14.68
N TYR A 267 -3.57 9.67 -14.84
CA TYR A 267 -3.07 9.22 -16.14
C TYR A 267 -4.03 8.24 -16.81
N LEU A 268 -4.50 7.21 -16.10
CA LEU A 268 -5.42 6.22 -16.64
C LEU A 268 -6.71 6.86 -17.17
N LEU A 269 -7.21 7.88 -16.47
CA LEU A 269 -8.38 8.67 -16.88
C LEU A 269 -8.05 9.59 -18.08
N SER A 270 -6.93 10.32 -18.01
CA SER A 270 -6.52 11.28 -19.05
C SER A 270 -6.19 10.59 -20.38
N ALA A 271 -5.53 9.43 -20.34
CA ALA A 271 -5.23 8.61 -21.50
C ALA A 271 -6.44 7.80 -22.00
N GLY A 272 -7.58 7.87 -21.30
CA GLY A 272 -8.80 7.15 -21.63
C GLY A 272 -8.69 5.62 -21.53
N LEU A 273 -7.65 5.10 -20.84
CA LEU A 273 -7.48 3.67 -20.55
C LEU A 273 -8.53 3.20 -19.53
N ALA A 274 -8.88 4.07 -18.58
CA ALA A 274 -10.00 3.91 -17.67
C ALA A 274 -11.04 5.01 -17.92
N THR A 275 -12.31 4.72 -17.63
CA THR A 275 -13.37 5.73 -17.52
C THR A 275 -13.69 6.06 -16.07
N GLN A 276 -13.28 5.18 -15.15
CA GLN A 276 -13.45 5.35 -13.71
C GLN A 276 -12.30 4.65 -12.98
N VAL A 277 -11.80 5.26 -11.92
CA VAL A 277 -10.83 4.69 -10.98
C VAL A 277 -11.43 4.71 -9.58
N VAL A 278 -11.44 3.56 -8.92
CA VAL A 278 -11.91 3.38 -7.54
C VAL A 278 -10.73 3.09 -6.63
N LEU A 279 -10.42 4.03 -5.74
CA LEU A 279 -9.41 3.91 -4.70
C LEU A 279 -10.01 3.25 -3.46
N ARG A 280 -9.37 2.19 -2.97
CA ARG A 280 -9.89 1.36 -1.87
C ARG A 280 -8.95 1.42 -0.66
N PRO A 281 -9.17 2.37 0.27
CA PRO A 281 -8.36 2.54 1.47
C PRO A 281 -8.74 1.56 2.58
N LYS A 282 -7.90 1.47 3.60
CA LYS A 282 -8.20 0.82 4.88
C LYS A 282 -9.21 1.67 5.67
N SER A 283 -9.88 1.05 6.64
CA SER A 283 -10.95 1.71 7.43
C SER A 283 -10.51 2.15 8.83
N ILE A 284 -9.31 1.78 9.26
CA ILE A 284 -8.69 2.13 10.54
C ILE A 284 -7.21 2.41 10.33
N PRO A 285 -6.53 3.16 11.22
CA PRO A 285 -5.07 3.24 11.24
C PRO A 285 -4.47 1.83 11.19
N TRP A 286 -3.71 1.53 10.15
CA TRP A 286 -3.35 0.17 9.77
C TRP A 286 -1.90 0.16 9.27
N PHE A 287 -1.12 -0.85 9.70
CA PHE A 287 0.24 -1.09 9.20
C PHE A 287 1.15 0.15 9.14
N VAL A 288 1.00 1.03 10.13
CA VAL A 288 1.63 2.36 10.22
C VAL A 288 1.17 3.29 9.11
N SER A 289 1.59 3.05 7.89
CA SER A 289 1.45 4.00 6.79
C SER A 289 0.25 3.75 5.91
N ASP A 290 -0.56 2.69 6.11
CA ASP A 290 -1.64 2.40 5.17
C ASP A 290 -2.66 3.54 5.08
N VAL A 291 -3.14 3.77 3.84
CA VAL A 291 -4.10 4.82 3.53
C VAL A 291 -5.42 4.57 4.25
N VAL A 292 -5.86 5.55 5.01
CA VAL A 292 -7.23 5.72 5.48
C VAL A 292 -7.88 6.94 4.82
N PRO A 293 -9.22 7.11 4.88
CA PRO A 293 -9.88 8.24 4.22
C PRO A 293 -9.33 9.62 4.60
N SER A 294 -8.90 9.83 5.84
CA SER A 294 -8.30 11.10 6.28
C SER A 294 -6.97 11.40 5.60
N ASP A 295 -6.20 10.39 5.19
CA ASP A 295 -4.93 10.60 4.49
C ASP A 295 -5.16 11.15 3.08
N PHE A 296 -6.22 10.70 2.42
CA PHE A 296 -6.65 11.23 1.13
C PHE A 296 -7.04 12.70 1.23
N SER A 297 -7.84 13.06 2.24
CA SER A 297 -8.18 14.47 2.51
C SER A 297 -6.92 15.29 2.85
N GLY A 298 -6.00 14.73 3.63
CA GLY A 298 -4.73 15.36 3.97
C GLY A 298 -3.87 15.65 2.73
N LEU A 299 -3.76 14.67 1.82
CA LEU A 299 -3.04 14.83 0.56
C LEU A 299 -3.69 15.90 -0.33
N LEU A 300 -5.00 15.86 -0.52
CA LEU A 300 -5.70 16.88 -1.32
C LEU A 300 -5.51 18.29 -0.75
N ASN A 301 -5.59 18.45 0.56
CA ASN A 301 -5.32 19.74 1.22
C ASN A 301 -3.87 20.19 1.01
N ALA A 302 -2.91 19.27 1.10
CA ALA A 302 -1.50 19.57 0.87
C ALA A 302 -1.21 20.01 -0.56
N VAL A 303 -1.89 19.42 -1.55
CA VAL A 303 -1.72 19.79 -2.96
C VAL A 303 -2.52 21.04 -3.33
N ALA A 304 -3.69 21.28 -2.71
CA ALA A 304 -4.50 22.48 -2.89
C ALA A 304 -3.87 23.73 -2.26
N ASN A 305 -3.20 23.57 -1.12
CA ASN A 305 -2.52 24.65 -0.40
C ASN A 305 -1.05 24.28 -0.10
N PRO A 306 -0.21 24.19 -1.14
CA PRO A 306 1.14 23.64 -1.01
C PRO A 306 2.09 24.56 -0.26
N ARG A 307 1.80 25.87 -0.20
CA ARG A 307 2.55 26.81 0.65
C ARG A 307 2.31 26.56 2.14
N ALA A 308 1.08 26.28 2.55
CA ALA A 308 0.81 25.95 3.95
C ALA A 308 1.57 24.69 4.39
N LEU A 309 1.74 23.72 3.49
CA LEU A 309 2.63 22.60 3.72
C LEU A 309 4.08 23.08 3.74
N TYR A 310 4.65 23.53 2.62
CA TYR A 310 6.10 23.66 2.48
C TYR A 310 6.73 24.92 3.09
N ASP A 311 6.01 26.01 3.24
CA ASP A 311 6.54 27.29 3.77
C ASP A 311 6.44 27.35 5.32
N THR A 312 5.59 26.52 5.92
CA THR A 312 5.47 26.39 7.38
C THR A 312 6.49 25.38 7.90
N PRO A 313 7.35 25.69 8.90
CA PRO A 313 8.28 24.72 9.47
C PRO A 313 7.56 23.48 10.01
N SER A 314 8.15 22.29 9.83
CA SER A 314 7.77 21.10 10.57
C SER A 314 8.20 21.20 12.04
N GLU A 315 7.60 20.39 12.93
CA GLU A 315 7.97 20.39 14.35
C GLU A 315 9.48 20.14 14.56
N ASP A 316 10.08 19.25 13.78
CA ASP A 316 11.51 18.97 13.85
C ASP A 316 12.36 20.15 13.35
N GLU A 317 11.90 20.88 12.32
CA GLU A 317 12.55 22.10 11.86
C GLU A 317 12.47 23.22 12.90
N GLU A 318 11.32 23.37 13.59
CA GLU A 318 11.17 24.31 14.69
C GLU A 318 12.15 24.00 15.83
N LEU A 319 12.26 22.72 16.22
CA LEU A 319 13.20 22.26 17.25
C LEU A 319 14.66 22.52 16.87
N GLN A 320 14.99 22.46 15.58
CA GLN A 320 16.32 22.74 15.05
C GLN A 320 16.57 24.22 14.73
N GLY A 321 15.56 25.09 14.88
CA GLY A 321 15.64 26.50 14.48
C GLY A 321 15.84 26.69 12.97
N LYS A 322 15.45 25.71 12.16
CA LYS A 322 15.61 25.72 10.70
C LYS A 322 14.36 26.29 10.05
N LYS A 323 14.55 27.16 9.05
CA LYS A 323 13.45 27.64 8.19
C LYS A 323 13.40 26.80 6.91
N PRO A 324 12.22 26.41 6.42
CA PRO A 324 12.10 25.71 5.16
C PRO A 324 12.40 26.66 3.98
N GLU A 325 12.93 26.09 2.90
CA GLU A 325 13.06 26.78 1.62
C GLU A 325 11.66 27.14 1.08
N PRO A 326 11.36 28.39 0.70
CA PRO A 326 10.04 28.74 0.17
C PRO A 326 9.68 27.96 -1.10
N LEU A 327 8.39 27.69 -1.30
CA LEU A 327 7.89 27.08 -2.53
C LEU A 327 7.98 28.07 -3.70
N SER A 328 8.55 27.61 -4.82
CA SER A 328 8.60 28.39 -6.06
C SER A 328 7.21 28.59 -6.64
N GLU A 329 7.00 29.71 -7.36
CA GLU A 329 5.72 29.98 -8.03
C GLU A 329 5.36 28.88 -9.04
N GLU A 330 6.34 28.30 -9.73
CA GLU A 330 6.08 27.24 -10.71
C GLU A 330 5.66 25.94 -10.02
N GLY A 331 6.33 25.55 -8.93
CA GLY A 331 5.95 24.38 -8.15
C GLY A 331 4.55 24.50 -7.53
N GLU A 332 4.16 25.72 -7.13
CA GLU A 332 2.79 26.00 -6.70
C GLU A 332 1.77 25.82 -7.83
N LYS A 333 2.05 26.33 -9.03
CA LYS A 333 1.17 26.16 -10.20
C LYS A 333 1.01 24.71 -10.60
N ASP A 334 2.10 23.93 -10.58
CA ASP A 334 2.08 22.50 -10.93
C ASP A 334 1.20 21.70 -9.96
N LEU A 335 1.30 21.97 -8.66
CA LEU A 335 0.46 21.32 -7.66
C LEU A 335 -1.01 21.78 -7.75
N GLN A 336 -1.26 23.07 -7.99
CA GLN A 336 -2.62 23.57 -8.21
C GLN A 336 -3.27 22.95 -9.46
N PHE A 337 -2.51 22.74 -10.53
CA PHE A 337 -2.99 22.02 -11.72
C PHE A 337 -3.42 20.60 -11.36
N LEU A 338 -2.57 19.85 -10.64
CA LEU A 338 -2.92 18.50 -10.18
C LEU A 338 -4.20 18.46 -9.35
N PHE A 339 -4.31 19.37 -8.38
CA PHE A 339 -5.51 19.45 -7.55
C PHE A 339 -6.77 19.68 -8.40
N GLN A 340 -6.72 20.60 -9.36
CA GLN A 340 -7.85 20.89 -10.24
C GLN A 340 -8.24 19.69 -11.11
N GLU A 341 -7.27 18.96 -11.65
CA GLU A 341 -7.51 17.73 -12.42
C GLU A 341 -8.22 16.68 -11.57
N TRP A 342 -7.68 16.37 -10.39
CA TRP A 342 -8.27 15.38 -9.49
C TRP A 342 -9.64 15.78 -8.96
N ALA A 343 -9.83 17.07 -8.64
CA ALA A 343 -11.12 17.61 -8.21
C ALA A 343 -12.16 17.47 -9.33
N THR A 344 -11.78 17.69 -10.59
CA THR A 344 -12.65 17.52 -11.76
C THR A 344 -13.03 16.05 -11.93
N PHE A 345 -12.06 15.13 -11.94
CA PHE A 345 -12.33 13.69 -12.03
C PHE A 345 -13.24 13.20 -10.90
N HIS A 346 -13.04 13.71 -9.67
CA HIS A 346 -13.91 13.36 -8.55
C HIS A 346 -15.34 13.92 -8.73
N ALA A 347 -15.47 15.19 -9.14
CA ALA A 347 -16.77 15.82 -9.38
C ALA A 347 -17.56 15.15 -10.51
N GLU A 348 -16.88 14.61 -11.52
CA GLU A 348 -17.47 13.87 -12.63
C GLU A 348 -17.73 12.38 -12.31
N GLY A 349 -17.40 11.91 -11.10
CA GLY A 349 -17.59 10.52 -10.68
C GLY A 349 -16.60 9.54 -11.31
N GLN A 350 -15.52 10.04 -11.87
CA GLN A 350 -14.45 9.26 -12.49
C GLN A 350 -13.37 8.83 -11.50
N LEU A 351 -13.18 9.58 -10.40
CA LEU A 351 -12.26 9.21 -9.33
C LEU A 351 -13.03 9.09 -8.01
N ILE A 352 -13.07 7.89 -7.44
CA ILE A 352 -13.90 7.58 -6.26
C ILE A 352 -13.07 6.94 -5.17
N LEU A 353 -13.27 7.37 -3.92
CA LEU A 353 -12.76 6.69 -2.74
C LEU A 353 -13.84 5.79 -2.14
N ARG A 354 -13.55 4.49 -1.96
CA ARG A 354 -14.51 3.51 -1.43
C ARG A 354 -13.88 2.63 -0.34
N PRO A 355 -13.96 3.03 0.94
CA PRO A 355 -13.47 2.21 2.04
C PRO A 355 -14.33 0.95 2.21
N ASN A 356 -13.68 -0.15 2.61
CA ASN A 356 -14.37 -1.36 3.06
C ASN A 356 -13.61 -1.95 4.26
N ARG A 357 -14.33 -2.40 5.29
CA ARG A 357 -13.75 -2.97 6.52
C ARG A 357 -13.04 -4.29 6.28
N TYR A 358 -13.39 -5.02 5.22
CA TYR A 358 -12.76 -6.30 4.89
C TYR A 358 -11.25 -6.18 4.68
N TRP A 359 -10.76 -5.04 4.18
CA TRP A 359 -9.33 -4.81 3.99
C TRP A 359 -8.52 -4.89 5.30
N THR A 360 -9.16 -4.69 6.45
CA THR A 360 -8.57 -4.75 7.79
C THR A 360 -8.96 -6.00 8.59
N TYR A 361 -9.48 -7.04 7.92
CA TYR A 361 -9.69 -8.37 8.54
C TYR A 361 -8.36 -9.12 8.70
N GLY A 362 -8.30 -10.05 9.65
CA GLY A 362 -7.08 -10.79 9.99
C GLY A 362 -6.69 -11.91 9.03
N GLY A 363 -7.64 -12.33 8.17
CA GLY A 363 -7.46 -13.43 7.23
C GLY A 363 -6.83 -13.04 5.89
N SER A 364 -6.47 -14.08 5.14
CA SER A 364 -6.05 -13.96 3.74
C SER A 364 -7.24 -13.63 2.82
N PHE A 365 -6.96 -13.11 1.63
CA PHE A 365 -7.99 -12.85 0.63
C PHE A 365 -8.55 -14.12 -0.03
N TRP A 366 -8.00 -15.31 0.26
CA TRP A 366 -8.66 -16.57 -0.10
C TRP A 366 -10.06 -16.67 0.52
N ARG A 367 -10.26 -16.03 1.67
CA ARG A 367 -11.55 -16.02 2.36
C ARG A 367 -12.55 -15.01 1.75
N LEU A 368 -12.11 -14.07 0.90
CA LEU A 368 -12.94 -12.96 0.39
C LEU A 368 -14.25 -13.43 -0.27
N PRO A 369 -14.23 -14.40 -1.20
CA PRO A 369 -15.47 -14.85 -1.84
C PRO A 369 -16.50 -15.45 -0.87
N ALA A 370 -16.06 -16.00 0.27
CA ALA A 370 -16.93 -16.63 1.26
C ALA A 370 -17.35 -15.68 2.38
N GLU A 371 -16.43 -14.85 2.89
CA GLU A 371 -16.66 -13.95 4.03
C GLU A 371 -17.29 -12.62 3.61
N ASN A 372 -17.04 -12.14 2.40
CA ASN A 372 -17.65 -10.91 1.88
C ASN A 372 -17.98 -11.06 0.38
N PRO A 373 -19.02 -11.86 0.04
CA PRO A 373 -19.41 -12.08 -1.34
C PRO A 373 -19.87 -10.79 -2.04
N GLU A 374 -20.43 -9.81 -1.30
CA GLU A 374 -20.82 -8.52 -1.87
C GLU A 374 -19.62 -7.76 -2.42
N LEU A 375 -18.53 -7.65 -1.65
CA LEU A 375 -17.29 -7.02 -2.12
C LEU A 375 -16.68 -7.82 -3.27
N HIS A 376 -16.74 -9.15 -3.23
CA HIS A 376 -16.24 -9.97 -4.35
C HIS A 376 -17.01 -9.71 -5.65
N GLU A 377 -18.35 -9.72 -5.63
CA GLU A 377 -19.17 -9.36 -6.79
C GLU A 377 -18.96 -7.91 -7.22
N GLU A 378 -18.72 -7.00 -6.27
CA GLU A 378 -18.41 -5.60 -6.56
C GLU A 378 -17.13 -5.45 -7.37
N LEU A 379 -16.13 -6.32 -7.17
CA LEU A 379 -14.82 -6.25 -7.86
C LEU A 379 -14.83 -6.81 -9.28
N LYS A 380 -15.66 -7.82 -9.58
CA LYS A 380 -15.68 -8.51 -10.89
C LYS A 380 -15.85 -7.60 -12.12
N PRO A 381 -16.66 -6.53 -12.10
CA PRO A 381 -16.83 -5.66 -13.26
C PRO A 381 -15.60 -4.82 -13.61
N ALA A 382 -14.59 -4.74 -12.73
CA ALA A 382 -13.37 -4.00 -13.01
C ALA A 382 -12.60 -4.65 -14.16
N GLU A 383 -12.09 -3.85 -15.09
CA GLU A 383 -11.16 -4.35 -16.11
C GLU A 383 -9.86 -4.81 -15.44
N LEU A 384 -9.49 -4.17 -14.32
CA LEU A 384 -8.31 -4.52 -13.54
C LEU A 384 -8.47 -4.10 -12.07
N VAL A 385 -8.15 -4.99 -11.14
CA VAL A 385 -8.01 -4.70 -9.71
C VAL A 385 -6.54 -4.76 -9.34
N ILE A 386 -5.97 -3.61 -9.02
CA ILE A 386 -4.57 -3.42 -8.68
C ILE A 386 -4.42 -3.50 -7.16
N PHE A 387 -3.60 -4.44 -6.69
CA PHE A 387 -3.24 -4.59 -5.29
C PHE A 387 -1.83 -4.04 -5.06
N LYS A 388 -1.73 -2.96 -4.30
CA LYS A 388 -0.45 -2.31 -3.99
C LYS A 388 0.24 -2.96 -2.80
N GLY A 389 1.56 -3.10 -2.87
CA GLY A 389 2.41 -3.33 -1.72
C GLY A 389 2.43 -4.76 -1.17
N ASP A 390 3.23 -4.93 -0.12
CA ASP A 390 3.61 -6.24 0.41
C ASP A 390 2.49 -6.92 1.20
N LEU A 391 1.74 -6.18 2.02
CA LEU A 391 0.65 -6.76 2.82
C LEU A 391 -0.47 -7.31 1.92
N ASN A 392 -0.85 -6.57 0.88
CA ASN A 392 -1.86 -7.06 -0.05
C ASN A 392 -1.38 -8.34 -0.77
N TYR A 393 -0.11 -8.42 -1.18
CA TYR A 393 0.45 -9.64 -1.77
C TYR A 393 0.45 -10.82 -0.78
N ARG A 394 0.82 -10.58 0.48
CA ARG A 394 0.74 -11.60 1.55
C ARG A 394 -0.69 -12.08 1.74
N LYS A 395 -1.68 -11.18 1.75
CA LYS A 395 -3.10 -11.57 1.82
C LYS A 395 -3.56 -12.34 0.58
N LEU A 396 -3.14 -11.94 -0.62
CA LEU A 396 -3.45 -12.64 -1.87
C LEU A 396 -2.88 -14.09 -1.88
N THR A 397 -1.67 -14.26 -1.37
CA THR A 397 -0.94 -15.55 -1.35
C THR A 397 -1.05 -16.29 -0.01
N ALA A 398 -1.97 -15.84 0.85
CA ALA A 398 -2.22 -16.36 2.19
C ALA A 398 -1.00 -16.42 3.13
N ASP A 399 0.03 -15.61 2.86
CA ASP A 399 1.30 -15.56 3.61
C ASP A 399 1.91 -16.97 3.79
N ALA A 400 1.76 -17.80 2.76
CA ALA A 400 2.12 -19.21 2.80
C ALA A 400 3.53 -19.49 2.28
N ALA A 401 4.14 -20.56 2.79
CA ALA A 401 5.44 -21.06 2.41
C ALA A 401 5.38 -21.85 1.08
N TRP A 402 4.88 -21.20 0.03
CA TRP A 402 4.85 -21.73 -1.32
C TRP A 402 6.27 -22.01 -1.84
N PRO A 403 6.47 -23.05 -2.69
CA PRO A 403 7.61 -23.09 -3.58
C PRO A 403 7.69 -21.79 -4.39
N PRO A 404 8.86 -21.12 -4.50
CA PRO A 404 8.98 -19.83 -5.17
C PRO A 404 8.55 -19.84 -6.65
N THR A 405 8.55 -21.01 -7.28
CA THR A 405 8.17 -21.21 -8.68
C THR A 405 6.68 -21.53 -8.86
N THR A 406 5.90 -21.63 -7.77
CA THR A 406 4.44 -21.83 -7.82
C THR A 406 3.80 -20.74 -8.68
N PRO A 407 2.91 -21.05 -9.63
CA PRO A 407 2.22 -20.04 -10.41
C PRO A 407 1.41 -19.09 -9.53
N PHE A 408 1.44 -17.78 -9.83
CA PHE A 408 0.66 -16.79 -9.08
C PHE A 408 -0.85 -17.10 -9.10
N THR A 409 -1.36 -17.59 -10.24
CA THR A 409 -2.77 -18.02 -10.39
C THR A 409 -3.16 -19.15 -9.44
N GLU A 410 -2.23 -20.05 -9.08
CA GLU A 410 -2.45 -21.12 -8.11
C GLU A 410 -2.39 -20.57 -6.68
N ALA A 411 -1.40 -19.73 -6.38
CA ALA A 411 -1.22 -19.14 -5.06
C ALA A 411 -2.36 -18.19 -4.63
N LEU A 412 -3.15 -17.67 -5.60
CA LEU A 412 -4.36 -16.88 -5.35
C LEU A 412 -5.56 -17.70 -4.85
N GLY A 413 -5.54 -19.02 -5.02
CA GLY A 413 -6.61 -19.92 -4.59
C GLY A 413 -7.99 -19.47 -5.10
N PRO A 414 -8.99 -19.24 -4.23
CA PRO A 414 -10.32 -18.77 -4.63
C PRO A 414 -10.36 -17.42 -5.39
N LEU A 415 -9.31 -16.59 -5.28
CA LEU A 415 -9.16 -15.36 -6.07
C LEU A 415 -8.36 -15.55 -7.36
N GLY A 416 -8.02 -16.80 -7.72
CA GLY A 416 -7.39 -17.13 -8.99
C GLY A 416 -8.34 -16.92 -10.19
N PRO A 417 -8.03 -17.52 -11.35
CA PRO A 417 -8.80 -17.30 -12.58
C PRO A 417 -10.30 -17.56 -12.47
N SER A 418 -10.73 -18.52 -11.64
CA SER A 418 -12.16 -18.85 -11.45
C SER A 418 -12.94 -17.81 -10.64
N SER A 419 -12.30 -16.79 -10.08
CA SER A 419 -12.97 -15.73 -9.32
C SER A 419 -13.76 -14.77 -10.23
N GLY A 420 -13.41 -14.67 -11.50
CA GLY A 420 -13.91 -13.64 -12.41
C GLY A 420 -13.32 -12.25 -12.16
N VAL A 421 -12.31 -12.12 -11.27
CA VAL A 421 -11.61 -10.86 -11.00
C VAL A 421 -10.25 -10.85 -11.69
N ASN A 422 -9.96 -9.79 -12.45
CA ASN A 422 -8.61 -9.54 -12.97
C ASN A 422 -7.73 -8.93 -11.88
N VAL A 423 -6.82 -9.73 -11.33
CA VAL A 423 -5.94 -9.33 -10.21
C VAL A 423 -4.56 -8.99 -10.74
N LEU A 424 -4.11 -7.75 -10.54
CA LEU A 424 -2.71 -7.34 -10.73
C LEU A 424 -2.12 -7.00 -9.37
N SER A 425 -1.00 -7.61 -8.99
CA SER A 425 -0.24 -7.20 -7.81
C SER A 425 0.97 -6.37 -8.22
N LEU A 426 1.14 -5.20 -7.61
CA LEU A 426 2.34 -4.36 -7.72
C LEU A 426 3.04 -4.40 -6.36
N ARG A 427 4.05 -5.26 -6.22
CA ARG A 427 4.64 -5.56 -4.92
C ARG A 427 6.16 -5.40 -4.91
N THR A 428 6.64 -4.47 -4.09
CA THR A 428 8.02 -4.53 -3.60
C THR A 428 8.14 -5.61 -2.52
N CYS A 429 9.11 -6.51 -2.62
CA CYS A 429 9.28 -7.63 -1.71
C CYS A 429 9.77 -7.18 -0.33
N LYS A 430 8.91 -7.33 0.70
CA LYS A 430 9.21 -7.01 2.11
C LYS A 430 8.81 -8.16 3.06
N ALA A 431 8.71 -9.38 2.54
CA ALA A 431 8.31 -10.58 3.28
C ALA A 431 8.81 -11.87 2.61
N ASP A 432 8.81 -12.98 3.37
CA ASP A 432 9.32 -14.28 2.92
C ASP A 432 8.57 -14.90 1.74
N VAL A 433 7.25 -14.69 1.67
CA VAL A 433 6.42 -15.24 0.61
C VAL A 433 6.80 -14.63 -0.73
N VAL A 434 6.98 -15.47 -1.74
CA VAL A 434 7.15 -15.09 -3.14
C VAL A 434 6.73 -16.27 -4.01
N VAL A 435 6.08 -15.99 -5.13
CA VAL A 435 5.65 -16.99 -6.11
C VAL A 435 5.89 -16.49 -7.53
N GLY A 436 5.81 -17.39 -8.51
CA GLY A 436 5.94 -17.08 -9.93
C GLY A 436 7.37 -16.84 -10.42
N LEU A 437 8.39 -17.10 -9.60
CA LEU A 437 9.78 -16.93 -10.00
C LEU A 437 10.21 -17.98 -11.04
N PRO A 438 11.17 -17.66 -11.93
CA PRO A 438 11.85 -18.66 -12.73
C PRO A 438 12.60 -19.69 -11.85
N GLU A 439 12.73 -20.92 -12.36
CA GLU A 439 13.54 -21.96 -11.73
C GLU A 439 14.98 -21.47 -11.47
N GLY A 440 15.50 -21.73 -10.27
CA GLY A 440 16.84 -21.32 -9.84
C GLY A 440 16.98 -19.86 -9.40
N LYS A 441 15.95 -19.01 -9.58
CA LYS A 441 16.07 -17.58 -9.28
C LYS A 441 16.14 -17.29 -7.77
N ASP A 442 15.37 -18.01 -6.95
CA ASP A 442 15.45 -17.86 -5.49
C ASP A 442 16.81 -18.29 -4.95
N GLU A 443 17.38 -19.37 -5.49
CA GLU A 443 18.72 -19.85 -5.18
C GLU A 443 19.77 -18.81 -5.52
N GLU A 444 19.73 -18.24 -6.73
CA GLU A 444 20.63 -17.18 -7.17
C GLU A 444 20.60 -15.98 -6.22
N LEU A 445 19.40 -15.50 -5.88
CA LEU A 445 19.20 -14.32 -5.02
C LEU A 445 19.64 -14.57 -3.57
N ARG A 446 19.43 -15.78 -3.05
CA ARG A 446 19.92 -16.15 -1.72
C ARG A 446 21.44 -16.12 -1.63
N GLN A 447 22.15 -16.46 -2.70
CA GLN A 447 23.62 -16.46 -2.73
C GLN A 447 24.23 -15.05 -2.85
N LEU A 448 23.43 -14.01 -3.09
CA LEU A 448 23.92 -12.62 -3.04
C LEU A 448 24.31 -12.21 -1.62
N GLU A 449 25.17 -11.20 -1.51
CA GLU A 449 25.51 -10.60 -0.22
C GLU A 449 24.23 -10.09 0.48
N GLY A 450 24.00 -10.55 1.71
CA GLY A 450 22.77 -10.27 2.45
C GLY A 450 21.52 -11.01 1.97
N GLY A 451 21.66 -11.94 1.00
CA GLY A 451 20.54 -12.66 0.38
C GLY A 451 19.98 -13.82 1.22
N GLY A 452 20.76 -14.34 2.16
CA GLY A 452 20.39 -15.42 3.07
C GLY A 452 21.33 -16.63 3.03
N GLY A 453 22.05 -16.82 1.93
CA GLY A 453 23.00 -17.92 1.73
C GLY A 453 22.41 -19.27 2.14
N ASP A 454 23.21 -20.05 2.86
CA ASP A 454 22.84 -21.40 3.32
C ASP A 454 21.96 -21.39 4.58
N SER A 455 21.53 -20.23 5.09
CA SER A 455 20.69 -20.15 6.29
C SER A 455 19.24 -20.60 6.08
N GLY A 456 18.84 -20.84 4.83
CA GLY A 456 17.46 -21.15 4.44
C GLY A 456 16.54 -19.93 4.36
N ALA A 457 16.92 -18.80 4.95
CA ALA A 457 16.17 -17.55 4.93
C ALA A 457 16.18 -16.86 3.56
N ARG A 458 15.07 -16.23 3.16
CA ARG A 458 14.99 -15.37 1.96
C ARG A 458 15.25 -13.91 2.28
N LYS A 459 16.41 -13.60 2.88
CA LYS A 459 16.74 -12.23 3.33
C LYS A 459 16.75 -11.21 2.19
N TRP A 460 17.01 -11.65 0.96
CA TRP A 460 16.89 -10.81 -0.23
C TRP A 460 15.49 -10.18 -0.37
N ALA A 461 14.44 -10.88 0.08
CA ALA A 461 13.04 -10.50 -0.07
C ALA A 461 12.50 -9.62 1.08
N TRP A 462 13.33 -9.24 2.06
CA TRP A 462 12.88 -8.53 3.27
C TRP A 462 13.07 -7.01 3.22
N ASN A 463 13.82 -6.50 2.24
CA ASN A 463 14.36 -5.14 2.26
C ASN A 463 13.76 -4.18 1.22
N GLY A 464 12.82 -4.64 0.39
CA GLY A 464 12.21 -3.81 -0.66
C GLY A 464 13.11 -3.49 -1.85
N LYS A 465 14.27 -4.16 -2.00
CA LYS A 465 15.15 -3.96 -3.16
C LYS A 465 14.59 -4.59 -4.43
N TRP A 466 13.85 -5.69 -4.29
CA TRP A 466 13.29 -6.45 -5.40
C TRP A 466 11.79 -6.27 -5.46
N ALA A 467 11.22 -6.47 -6.64
CA ALA A 467 9.79 -6.38 -6.86
C ALA A 467 9.27 -7.52 -7.74
N VAL A 468 7.99 -7.80 -7.63
CA VAL A 468 7.24 -8.67 -8.54
C VAL A 468 5.98 -7.95 -9.00
N VAL A 469 5.69 -8.11 -10.28
CA VAL A 469 4.42 -7.72 -10.90
C VAL A 469 3.79 -8.96 -11.48
N ASN A 470 2.72 -9.43 -10.85
CA ASN A 470 2.03 -10.65 -11.22
C ASN A 470 0.57 -10.38 -11.58
N LEU A 471 0.11 -10.98 -12.67
CA LEU A 471 -1.25 -10.87 -13.17
C LEU A 471 -1.97 -12.21 -13.16
N SER A 472 -3.22 -12.22 -12.72
CA SER A 472 -4.19 -13.30 -12.93
C SER A 472 -5.41 -12.73 -13.63
N GLN A 473 -5.78 -13.31 -14.78
CA GLN A 473 -7.00 -12.93 -15.49
C GLN A 473 -8.16 -13.81 -15.01
N GLY A 474 -9.26 -13.18 -14.62
CA GLY A 474 -10.52 -13.85 -14.33
C GLY A 474 -11.17 -14.36 -15.62
N HIS A 475 -11.86 -15.51 -15.54
CA HIS A 475 -12.61 -16.09 -16.65
C HIS A 475 -14.10 -16.24 -16.35
#